data_AF-A0A0F7EID3-F1
#
_entry.id   AF-A0A0F7EID3-F1
#
_cell.length_a   1.000
_cell.length_b   1.000
_cell.length_c   1.000
_cell.angle_alpha   90.00
_cell.angle_beta   90.00
_cell.angle_gamma   90.00
#
_symmetry.space_group_name_H-M   'P 1'
#
loop_
_entity.id
_entity.type
_entity.pdbx_description
1 polymer ?
#
loop_
_entity_poly.entity_id
_entity_poly.type
_entity_poly.pdbx_seq_one_letter_code
_entity_poly.pdbx_strand_id
1 'polypeptide(L)' 'MATDILIIDPGHGGTDPGAVGNCLKEKDLTLQISLYQFERFKELGVSVALTRSTDKDLSPANRTNDKYSQKQQGKILYF' A
#
# COMPACT_ATOMS: atom_id res chain seq x y z
N MET A 1 -1.90 1.40 25.20
CA MET A 1 -0.89 0.63 24.45
C MET A 1 -1.05 0.99 22.98
N ALA A 2 0.02 1.41 22.29
CA ALA A 2 -0.03 1.58 20.85
C ALA A 2 -0.11 0.18 20.21
N THR A 3 -1.10 -0.05 19.38
CA THR A 3 -1.21 -1.27 18.58
C THR A 3 -0.36 -1.09 17.34
N ASP A 4 0.58 -2.00 17.10
CA ASP A 4 1.32 -2.00 15.84
C ASP A 4 0.34 -2.12 14.67
N ILE A 5 0.55 -1.31 13.64
CA ILE A 5 -0.23 -1.33 12.40
C ILE A 5 0.65 -1.79 11.25
N LEU A 6 0.12 -2.68 10.42
CA LEU A 6 0.71 -3.07 9.15
C LEU A 6 0.30 -2.06 8.08
N ILE A 7 1.27 -1.46 7.39
CA ILE A 7 0.99 -0.58 6.25
C ILE A 7 1.45 -1.30 4.99
N ILE A 8 0.53 -1.46 4.04
CA ILE A 8 0.79 -2.00 2.70
C ILE A 8 0.88 -0.82 1.74
N ASP A 9 2.00 -0.71 1.03
CA ASP A 9 2.22 0.34 0.04
C ASP A 9 2.20 -0.24 -1.38
N PRO A 10 1.09 -0.13 -2.14
CA PRO A 10 1.08 -0.56 -3.52
C PRO A 10 1.96 0.38 -4.36
N GLY A 11 3.08 -0.14 -4.89
CA GLY A 11 4.02 0.62 -5.72
C GLY A 11 3.36 1.34 -6.92
N HIS A 12 3.96 2.44 -7.36
CA HIS A 12 3.50 3.24 -8.51
C HIS A 12 2.03 3.71 -8.41
N GLY A 13 1.39 4.07 -9.53
CA GLY A 13 -0.01 4.49 -9.59
C GLY A 13 -0.22 5.78 -10.38
N GLY A 14 -1.42 5.93 -10.94
CA GLY A 14 -1.78 7.08 -11.75
C GLY A 14 -0.98 7.14 -13.04
N THR A 15 -0.26 8.25 -13.22
CA THR A 15 0.58 8.52 -14.40
C THR A 15 1.87 7.71 -14.42
N ASP A 16 2.30 7.19 -13.28
CA ASP A 16 3.47 6.32 -13.16
C ASP A 16 3.03 4.84 -13.29
N PRO A 17 3.31 4.17 -14.42
CA PRO A 17 2.94 2.77 -14.62
C PRO A 17 3.88 1.79 -13.90
N GLY A 18 5.05 2.25 -13.45
CA GLY A 18 6.19 1.39 -13.14
C GLY A 18 6.70 0.64 -14.37
N ALA A 19 7.23 -0.55 -14.16
CA ALA A 19 7.66 -1.43 -15.24
C ALA A 19 6.48 -1.83 -16.15
N VAL A 20 6.73 -1.86 -17.45
CA VAL A 20 5.75 -2.26 -18.48
C VAL A 20 6.34 -3.36 -19.34
N GLY A 21 5.61 -4.45 -19.52
CA GLY A 21 6.03 -5.57 -20.34
C GLY A 21 4.91 -6.59 -20.49
N ASN A 22 4.84 -7.31 -21.62
CA ASN A 22 3.81 -8.31 -21.90
C ASN A 22 2.37 -7.79 -21.71
N CYS A 23 2.11 -6.52 -22.06
CA CYS A 23 0.83 -5.83 -21.83
C CYS A 23 0.43 -5.68 -20.36
N LEU A 24 1.34 -5.94 -19.42
CA LEU A 24 1.15 -5.73 -17.99
C LEU A 24 1.82 -4.42 -17.56
N LYS A 25 1.25 -3.79 -16.53
CA LYS A 25 1.82 -2.63 -15.85
C LYS A 25 2.00 -2.99 -14.38
N GLU A 26 3.16 -2.68 -13.84
CA GLU A 26 3.50 -2.93 -12.45
C GLU A 26 2.44 -2.35 -11.50
N LYS A 27 2.00 -1.10 -11.73
CA LYS A 27 1.01 -0.42 -10.89
C LYS A 27 -0.33 -1.18 -10.72
N ASP A 28 -0.71 -1.96 -11.73
CA ASP A 28 -1.98 -2.69 -11.77
C ASP A 28 -1.84 -3.97 -10.94
N LEU A 29 -0.71 -4.68 -11.10
CA LEU A 29 -0.38 -5.88 -10.33
C LEU A 29 -0.16 -5.57 -8.85
N THR A 30 0.62 -4.54 -8.54
CA THR A 30 0.89 -4.15 -7.13
C THR A 30 -0.40 -3.74 -6.42
N LEU A 31 -1.32 -3.03 -7.09
CA LEU A 31 -2.62 -2.69 -6.53
C LEU A 31 -3.45 -3.94 -6.27
N GLN A 32 -3.55 -4.85 -7.24
CA GLN A 32 -4.34 -6.07 -7.10
C GLN A 32 -3.84 -6.96 -5.96
N ILE A 33 -2.53 -7.18 -5.89
CA ILE A 33 -1.87 -7.99 -4.85
C ILE A 33 -2.08 -7.34 -3.48
N SER A 34 -1.92 -6.02 -3.38
CA SER A 34 -2.07 -5.28 -2.12
C SER A 34 -3.51 -5.28 -1.58
N LEU A 35 -4.51 -5.15 -2.46
CA LEU A 35 -5.91 -5.22 -2.06
C LEU A 35 -6.28 -6.61 -1.52
N TYR A 36 -5.80 -7.67 -2.18
CA TYR A 36 -5.98 -9.04 -1.68
C TYR A 36 -5.36 -9.22 -0.28
N GLN A 37 -4.12 -8.78 -0.10
CA GLN A 37 -3.44 -8.85 1.20
C GLN A 37 -4.19 -8.06 2.28
N PHE A 38 -4.62 -6.84 1.97
CA PHE A 38 -5.35 -5.98 2.90
C PHE A 38 -6.62 -6.65 3.43
N GLU A 39 -7.44 -7.23 2.55
CA GLU A 39 -8.63 -7.96 2.98
C GLU A 39 -8.25 -9.22 3.79
N ARG A 40 -7.21 -9.95 3.38
CA ARG A 40 -6.79 -11.14 4.12
C ARG A 40 -6.29 -10.82 5.53
N PHE A 41 -5.55 -9.73 5.71
CA PHE A 41 -5.09 -9.29 7.03
C PHE A 41 -6.25 -8.78 7.89
N LYS A 42 -7.22 -8.07 7.30
CA LYS A 42 -8.44 -7.68 8.01
C LYS A 42 -9.23 -8.89 8.52
N GLU A 43 -9.41 -9.92 7.70
CA GLU A 43 -10.09 -11.17 8.10
C GLU A 43 -9.40 -11.85 9.29
N LEU A 44 -8.07 -11.73 9.39
CA LEU A 44 -7.26 -12.29 10.48
C LEU A 44 -7.23 -11.38 11.73
N GLY A 45 -7.96 -10.25 11.73
CA GLY A 45 -7.98 -9.30 12.84
C GLY A 45 -6.71 -8.46 12.99
N VAL A 46 -5.87 -8.40 11.94
CA VAL A 46 -4.67 -7.57 11.94
C VAL A 46 -5.06 -6.12 11.67
N SER A 47 -4.54 -5.19 12.48
CA SER A 47 -4.62 -3.75 12.20
C SER A 47 -3.80 -3.46 10.95
N VAL A 48 -4.47 -3.11 9.84
CA VAL A 48 -3.83 -2.94 8.53
C VAL A 48 -4.38 -1.71 7.79
N ALA A 49 -3.53 -1.05 7.02
CA ALA A 49 -3.89 0.08 6.16
C ALA A 49 -3.17 0.02 4.80
N LEU A 50 -3.69 0.77 3.84
CA LEU A 50 -3.13 0.95 2.49
C LEU A 50 -2.74 2.41 2.26
N THR A 51 -1.63 2.67 1.58
CA THR A 51 -1.26 4.03 1.12
C THR A 51 -2.13 4.49 -0.07
N ARG A 52 -2.57 3.55 -0.91
CA ARG A 52 -3.60 3.74 -1.95
C ARG A 52 -4.49 2.51 -2.11
N SER A 53 -5.75 2.72 -2.43
CA SER A 53 -6.74 1.65 -2.74
C SER A 53 -7.30 1.75 -4.16
N THR A 54 -6.81 2.71 -4.95
CA THR A 54 -7.21 2.95 -6.34
C THR A 54 -6.00 3.29 -7.18
N ASP A 55 -6.18 3.34 -8.50
CA ASP A 55 -5.17 3.85 -9.43
C ASP A 55 -5.12 5.38 -9.35
N LYS A 56 -4.15 5.91 -8.61
CA LYS A 56 -3.93 7.35 -8.40
C LYS A 56 -2.45 7.63 -8.20
N ASP A 57 -2.01 8.82 -8.59
CA ASP A 57 -0.67 9.29 -8.27
C ASP A 57 -0.47 9.42 -6.76
N LEU A 58 0.69 8.99 -6.26
CA LEU A 58 1.09 9.15 -4.87
C LEU A 58 2.55 9.59 -4.80
N SER A 59 2.81 10.77 -4.26
CA SER A 59 4.18 11.25 -4.06
C SER A 59 4.90 10.41 -3.00
N PRO A 60 6.24 10.29 -3.08
CA PRO A 60 7.02 9.58 -2.05
C PRO A 60 6.76 10.11 -0.64
N ALA A 61 6.59 11.43 -0.49
CA ALA A 61 6.27 12.05 0.79
C ALA A 61 4.92 11.56 1.34
N ASN A 62 3.91 11.35 0.50
CA ASN A 62 2.62 10.83 0.95
C ASN A 62 2.72 9.35 1.37
N ARG A 63 3.59 8.55 0.74
CA ARG A 63 3.82 7.13 1.12
C ARG A 63 4.43 6.99 2.52
N THR A 64 5.35 7.88 2.88
CA THR A 64 6.06 7.83 4.17
C THR A 64 5.37 8.65 5.26
N ASN A 65 4.61 9.67 4.88
CA ASN A 65 3.95 10.59 5.80
C ASN A 65 2.46 10.29 5.97
N ASP A 66 1.98 9.16 5.42
CA ASP A 66 0.65 8.66 5.71
C ASP A 66 0.54 8.49 7.24
N LYS A 67 -0.30 9.36 7.82
CA LYS A 67 -1.12 9.36 9.06
C LYS A 67 -0.82 8.31 10.15
N TYR A 68 -0.43 7.12 9.74
CA TYR A 68 -0.06 5.95 10.52
C TYR A 68 1.37 6.02 11.06
N SER A 69 2.37 6.53 10.31
CA SER A 69 3.78 6.60 10.76
C SER A 69 4.01 7.59 11.90
N GLN A 70 3.22 8.67 11.95
CA GLN A 70 3.38 9.77 12.91
C GLN A 70 2.54 9.58 14.20
N LYS A 71 1.53 8.69 14.20
CA LYS A 71 0.62 8.49 15.35
C LYS A 71 0.65 7.09 15.97
N GLN A 72 1.20 6.09 15.29
CA GLN A 72 1.31 4.71 15.77
C GLN A 72 2.66 4.14 15.32
N GLN A 73 3.34 3.33 16.14
CA GLN A 73 4.54 2.62 15.73
C GLN A 73 4.13 1.54 14.71
N GLY A 74 4.08 1.89 13.43
CA GLY A 74 3.68 0.99 12.35
C GLY A 74 4.87 0.32 11.68
N LYS A 75 4.73 -0.96 11.31
CA LYS A 75 5.70 -1.66 10.45
C LYS A 75 5.21 -1.56 9.01
N ILE A 76 6.00 -0.91 8.15
CA ILE A 76 5.69 -0.79 6.72
C ILE A 76 6.22 -2.04 6.01
N LEU A 77 5.37 -2.69 5.22
CA LEU A 77 5.76 -3.70 4.25
C LEU A 77 5.59 -3.12 2.84
N TYR A 78 6.65 -3.24 2.03
CA TYR A 78 6.69 -2.77 0.66
C TYR A 78 6.39 -3.93 -0.30
N PHE A 79 5.56 -3.67 -1.32
CA PHE A 79 5.23 -4.62 -2.39
C PHE A 79 5.15 -3.92 -3.75
#